data_AF-A0A6J8DAW4-F1
#
_entry.id   AF-A0A6J8DAW4-F1
#
_cell.length_a   1.000
_cell.length_b   1.000
_cell.length_c   1.000
_cell.angle_alpha   90.00
_cell.angle_beta   90.00
_cell.angle_gamma   90.00
#
_symmetry.space_group_name_H-M   'P 1'
#
loop_
_entity.id
_entity.type
_entity.pdbx_description
1 polymer ?
#
loop_
_entity_poly.entity_id
_entity_poly.type
_entity_poly.pdbx_seq_one_letter_code
_entity_poly.pdbx_strand_id
1 'polypeptide(L)'
;MSLAQDLIYSVSKGYTKTPKHVALAIYLKTQTGSSEIVKIINKFGHSVSYDQVEEIETSIAEQMIMNTEDDIFIPSIIRKGVFLCFCWDNNDLCEETLSGQGTTHCTNGIVIQTRPDWCENEDEANQPPLQRSKNRSLKTLTEEQPVHFYSKPRVGPKTNFSKQTNNSF
;
A
#
# COMPACT_ATOMS: atom_id res chain seq x y z
N MET A 1 21.82 -4.89 12.47
CA MET A 1 21.07 -6.00 13.14
C MET A 1 20.30 -6.85 12.12
N SER A 2 21.00 -7.47 11.16
CA SER A 2 20.39 -8.36 10.14
C SER A 2 20.77 -9.82 10.39
N LEU A 3 22.05 -10.07 10.70
CA LEU A 3 22.59 -11.41 11.00
C LEU A 3 21.91 -12.11 12.19
N ALA A 4 21.59 -11.38 13.27
CA ALA A 4 20.89 -11.95 14.42
C ALA A 4 19.49 -12.46 14.02
N GLN A 5 18.80 -11.75 13.14
CA GLN A 5 17.48 -12.15 12.64
C GLN A 5 17.57 -13.37 11.71
N ASP A 6 18.64 -13.48 10.91
CA ASP A 6 18.94 -14.67 10.11
C ASP A 6 19.27 -15.87 10.99
N LEU A 7 20.05 -15.69 12.05
CA LEU A 7 20.38 -16.74 13.01
C LEU A 7 19.11 -17.27 13.70
N ILE A 8 18.25 -16.37 14.21
CA ILE A 8 16.98 -16.74 14.84
C ILE A 8 16.07 -17.50 13.86
N TYR A 9 15.96 -17.00 12.63
CA TYR A 9 15.14 -17.65 11.61
C TYR A 9 15.69 -19.04 11.24
N SER A 10 17.00 -19.17 11.09
CA SER A 10 17.68 -20.42 10.75
C SER A 10 17.57 -21.46 11.88
N VAL A 11 17.89 -21.07 13.12
CA VAL A 11 17.83 -21.95 14.31
C VAL A 11 16.40 -22.39 14.59
N SER A 12 15.42 -21.51 14.41
CA SER A 12 13.99 -21.85 14.55
C SER A 12 13.43 -22.63 13.36
N LYS A 13 14.23 -22.93 12.33
CA LYS A 13 13.80 -23.56 11.07
C LYS A 13 12.61 -22.83 10.43
N GLY A 14 12.62 -21.50 10.52
CA GLY A 14 11.57 -20.63 10.02
C GLY A 14 10.28 -20.63 10.85
N TYR A 15 10.25 -21.27 12.03
CA TYR A 15 9.11 -21.19 12.94
C TYR A 15 8.92 -19.77 13.48
N THR A 16 10.03 -19.13 13.87
CA THR A 16 10.06 -17.73 14.32
C THR A 16 10.27 -16.83 13.12
N LYS A 17 9.22 -16.10 12.74
CA LYS A 17 9.29 -15.10 11.67
C LYS A 17 9.91 -13.83 12.21
N THR A 18 11.03 -13.42 11.62
CA THR A 18 11.69 -12.17 12.01
C THR A 18 11.25 -11.03 11.10
N PRO A 19 11.23 -9.77 11.60
CA PRO A 19 10.81 -8.61 10.80
C PRO A 19 11.49 -8.52 9.45
N LYS A 20 12.80 -8.81 9.38
CA LYS A 20 13.56 -8.87 8.12
C LYS A 20 12.94 -9.84 7.11
N HIS A 21 12.67 -11.08 7.51
CA HIS A 21 12.26 -12.13 6.56
C HIS A 21 10.86 -11.89 6.01
N VAL A 22 9.98 -11.27 6.80
CA VAL A 22 8.62 -10.90 6.39
C VAL A 22 8.67 -9.63 5.55
N ALA A 23 9.28 -8.55 6.05
CA ALA A 23 9.31 -7.26 5.36
C ALA A 23 10.05 -7.33 4.02
N LEU A 24 11.18 -8.05 3.94
CA LEU A 24 11.91 -8.23 2.70
C LEU A 24 11.09 -8.98 1.66
N ALA A 25 10.36 -10.03 2.06
CA ALA A 25 9.54 -10.82 1.15
C ALA A 25 8.38 -9.99 0.57
N ILE A 26 7.67 -9.25 1.43
CA ILE A 26 6.58 -8.36 1.04
C ILE A 26 7.12 -7.27 0.11
N TYR A 27 8.20 -6.59 0.50
CA TYR A 27 8.82 -5.54 -0.30
C TYR A 27 9.20 -6.02 -1.70
N LEU A 28 9.86 -7.18 -1.82
CA LEU A 28 10.24 -7.74 -3.11
C LEU A 28 9.02 -8.08 -3.96
N LYS A 29 7.96 -8.63 -3.37
CA LYS A 29 6.71 -8.90 -4.07
C LYS A 29 6.08 -7.60 -4.57
N THR A 30 5.96 -6.58 -3.73
CA THR A 30 5.34 -5.29 -4.09
C THR A 30 6.14 -4.54 -5.17
N GLN A 31 7.47 -4.57 -5.09
CA GLN A 31 8.32 -3.85 -6.05
C GLN A 31 8.44 -4.54 -7.41
N THR A 32 8.48 -5.87 -7.43
CA THR A 32 8.78 -6.62 -8.66
C THR A 32 7.56 -7.32 -9.26
N GLY A 33 6.53 -7.58 -8.45
CA GLY A 33 5.40 -8.43 -8.83
C GLY A 33 5.77 -9.89 -9.12
N SER A 34 7.04 -10.30 -8.93
CA SER A 34 7.53 -11.61 -9.36
C SER A 34 7.59 -12.61 -8.20
N SER A 35 6.85 -13.71 -8.34
CA SER A 35 6.92 -14.83 -7.38
C SER A 35 8.28 -15.55 -7.42
N GLU A 36 9.00 -15.49 -8.55
CA GLU A 36 10.28 -16.17 -8.72
C GLU A 36 11.37 -15.56 -7.85
N ILE A 37 11.42 -14.22 -7.79
CA ILE A 37 12.38 -13.48 -6.99
C ILE A 37 12.22 -13.82 -5.51
N VAL A 38 10.99 -13.83 -5.01
CA VAL A 38 10.69 -14.19 -3.62
C VAL A 38 11.09 -15.64 -3.34
N LYS A 39 10.84 -16.58 -4.27
CA LYS A 39 11.27 -17.97 -4.15
C LYS A 39 12.79 -18.12 -4.11
N ILE A 40 13.52 -17.36 -4.91
CA ILE A 40 15.00 -17.38 -4.93
C ILE A 40 15.54 -16.90 -3.59
N ILE A 41 15.08 -15.75 -3.09
CA ILE A 41 15.53 -15.20 -1.79
C ILE A 41 15.14 -16.12 -0.62
N ASN A 42 13.99 -16.79 -0.71
CA ASN A 42 13.58 -17.79 0.27
C ASN A 42 14.52 -19.00 0.26
N LYS A 43 14.95 -19.48 -0.92
CA LYS A 43 15.95 -20.56 -1.04
C LYS A 43 17.30 -20.18 -0.46
N PHE A 44 17.69 -18.91 -0.54
CA PHE A 44 18.87 -18.38 0.15
C PHE A 44 18.68 -18.21 1.66
N GLY A 45 17.48 -18.48 2.19
CA GLY A 45 17.21 -18.42 3.62
C GLY A 45 17.07 -17.00 4.16
N HIS A 46 16.78 -16.01 3.31
CA HIS A 46 16.69 -14.60 3.70
C HIS A 46 15.26 -14.03 3.73
N SER A 47 14.27 -14.81 3.28
CA SER A 47 12.87 -14.40 3.28
C SER A 47 11.95 -15.54 3.66
N VAL A 48 10.71 -15.23 4.02
CA VAL A 48 9.64 -16.22 4.09
C VAL A 48 9.28 -16.75 2.69
N SER A 49 8.56 -17.87 2.64
CA SER A 49 8.11 -18.44 1.37
C SER A 49 7.04 -17.54 0.75
N TYR A 50 6.94 -17.60 -0.58
CA TYR A 50 5.94 -16.83 -1.32
C TYR A 50 4.51 -17.12 -0.84
N ASP A 51 4.19 -18.39 -0.59
CA ASP A 51 2.91 -18.82 -0.02
C ASP A 51 2.57 -18.13 1.32
N GLN A 52 3.58 -17.91 2.16
CA GLN A 52 3.39 -17.22 3.43
C GLN A 52 3.19 -15.71 3.27
N VAL A 53 3.77 -15.11 2.23
CA VAL A 53 3.48 -13.72 1.89
C VAL A 53 2.02 -13.58 1.50
N GLU A 54 1.50 -14.47 0.65
CA GLU A 54 0.09 -14.46 0.27
C GLU A 54 -0.86 -14.70 1.45
N GLU A 55 -0.52 -15.62 2.35
CA GLU A 55 -1.26 -15.84 3.60
C GLU A 55 -1.29 -14.57 4.47
N ILE A 56 -0.16 -13.89 4.64
CA ILE A 56 -0.08 -12.65 5.41
C ILE A 56 -0.94 -11.56 4.76
N GLU A 57 -0.78 -11.30 3.47
CA GLU A 57 -1.56 -10.29 2.75
C GLU A 57 -3.06 -10.60 2.79
N THR A 58 -3.44 -11.86 2.61
CA THR A 58 -4.85 -12.30 2.69
C THR A 58 -5.39 -12.06 4.09
N SER A 59 -4.64 -12.42 5.13
CA SER A 59 -5.08 -12.24 6.51
C SER A 59 -5.23 -10.77 6.89
N ILE A 60 -4.35 -9.89 6.41
CA ILE A 60 -4.47 -8.44 6.60
C ILE A 60 -5.71 -7.92 5.87
N ALA A 61 -5.96 -8.38 4.65
CA ALA A 61 -7.13 -7.95 3.89
C ALA A 61 -8.44 -8.47 4.51
N GLU A 62 -8.47 -9.71 4.99
CA GLU A 62 -9.61 -10.27 5.75
C GLU A 62 -9.88 -9.43 7.00
N GLN A 63 -8.85 -9.02 7.75
CA GLN A 63 -9.00 -8.13 8.90
C GLN A 63 -9.53 -6.75 8.51
N MET A 64 -9.04 -6.17 7.41
CA MET A 64 -9.55 -4.89 6.92
C MET A 64 -11.04 -4.98 6.55
N ILE A 65 -11.46 -6.07 5.90
CA ILE A 65 -12.87 -6.32 5.55
C ILE A 65 -13.72 -6.47 6.82
N MET A 66 -13.24 -7.23 7.82
CA MET A 66 -13.96 -7.40 9.10
C MET A 66 -14.11 -6.08 9.88
N ASN A 67 -13.11 -5.20 9.78
CA ASN A 67 -13.10 -3.90 10.47
C ASN A 67 -13.80 -2.78 9.66
N THR A 68 -14.36 -3.11 8.50
CA THR A 68 -15.11 -2.16 7.67
C THR A 68 -16.57 -2.16 8.11
N GLU A 69 -17.03 -1.04 8.66
CA GLU A 69 -18.45 -0.78 8.95
C GLU A 69 -19.05 0.02 7.78
N ASP A 70 -20.23 -0.35 7.31
CA ASP A 70 -20.97 0.36 6.23
C ASP A 70 -20.16 0.64 4.95
N ASP A 71 -19.29 -0.30 4.54
CA ASP A 71 -18.40 -0.18 3.37
C ASP A 71 -17.35 0.95 3.48
N ILE A 72 -17.15 1.50 4.68
CA ILE A 72 -16.15 2.53 4.98
C ILE A 72 -15.08 1.96 5.90
N PHE A 73 -13.86 1.81 5.36
CA PHE A 73 -12.71 1.44 6.16
C PHE A 73 -12.25 2.63 7.01
N ILE A 74 -12.31 2.47 8.33
CA ILE A 74 -11.75 3.42 9.29
C ILE A 74 -10.55 2.75 9.95
N PRO A 75 -9.31 3.26 9.74
CA PRO A 75 -8.13 2.75 10.44
C PRO A 75 -8.35 2.72 11.96
N SER A 76 -7.96 1.63 12.62
CA SER A 76 -8.13 1.45 14.08
C SER A 76 -7.43 2.51 14.94
N ILE A 77 -6.44 3.20 14.36
CA ILE A 77 -5.78 4.35 14.99
C ILE A 77 -6.72 5.56 15.17
N ILE A 78 -7.79 5.66 14.37
CA ILE A 78 -8.78 6.72 14.46
C ILE A 78 -9.81 6.35 15.53
N ARG A 79 -9.95 7.21 16.54
CA ARG A 79 -10.88 7.03 17.66
C ARG A 79 -12.22 7.71 17.41
N LYS A 80 -13.30 7.02 17.76
CA LYS A 80 -14.66 7.56 17.71
C LYS A 80 -14.83 8.65 18.79
N GLY A 81 -15.54 9.72 18.44
CA GLY A 81 -15.85 10.82 19.37
C GLY A 81 -14.70 11.81 19.63
N VAL A 82 -13.57 11.66 18.93
CA VAL A 82 -12.45 12.61 18.99
C VAL A 82 -12.37 13.39 17.68
N PHE A 83 -12.24 14.71 17.77
CA PHE A 83 -12.18 15.59 16.61
C PHE A 83 -11.01 15.23 15.67
N LEU A 84 -11.28 15.29 14.37
CA LEU A 84 -10.32 15.06 13.30
C LEU A 84 -10.07 16.37 12.54
N CYS A 85 -8.81 16.64 12.24
CA CYS A 85 -8.40 17.72 11.35
C CYS A 85 -7.90 17.12 10.04
N PHE A 86 -8.52 17.51 8.93
CA PHE A 86 -8.07 17.16 7.59
C PHE A 86 -7.30 18.34 7.01
N CYS A 87 -6.06 18.10 6.61
CA CYS A 87 -5.26 19.09 5.89
C CYS A 87 -4.96 18.52 4.51
N TRP A 88 -5.27 19.30 3.48
CA TRP A 88 -5.03 18.95 2.09
C TRP A 88 -4.09 19.98 1.48
N ASP A 89 -3.11 19.51 0.73
CA ASP A 89 -2.17 20.35 0.01
C ASP A 89 -1.88 19.76 -1.37
N ASN A 90 -1.51 20.63 -2.32
CA ASN A 90 -1.07 20.20 -3.63
C ASN A 90 0.45 19.97 -3.61
N ASN A 91 0.85 18.76 -3.95
CA ASN A 91 2.24 18.41 -4.18
C ASN A 91 2.55 18.53 -5.67
N ASP A 92 2.97 19.73 -6.03
CA ASP A 92 3.38 20.08 -7.38
C ASP A 92 4.91 19.98 -7.50
N LEU A 93 5.40 18.91 -8.15
CA LEU A 93 6.82 18.66 -8.33
C LEU A 93 7.22 18.83 -9.80
N CYS A 94 8.44 19.34 -10.00
CA CYS A 94 9.07 19.50 -11.31
C CYS A 94 8.28 20.38 -12.30
N GLU A 95 7.54 21.38 -11.82
CA GLU A 95 6.69 22.25 -12.65
C GLU A 95 7.48 23.06 -13.71
N GLU A 96 8.76 23.30 -13.47
CA GLU A 96 9.64 24.09 -14.35
C GLU A 96 10.09 23.29 -15.58
N THR A 97 9.13 22.79 -16.36
CA THR A 97 9.39 22.16 -17.66
C THR A 97 8.62 22.90 -18.76
N LEU A 98 9.33 23.29 -19.83
CA LEU A 98 8.72 23.93 -21.00
C LEU A 98 7.67 23.06 -21.69
N SER A 99 7.73 21.74 -21.50
CA SER A 99 6.84 20.75 -22.10
C SER A 99 5.69 20.30 -21.20
N GLY A 100 5.74 20.60 -19.88
CA GLY A 100 4.85 20.02 -18.89
C GLY A 100 5.00 18.50 -18.69
N GLN A 101 6.04 17.86 -19.25
CA GLN A 101 6.28 16.43 -19.08
C GLN A 101 7.11 16.15 -17.83
N GLY A 102 6.76 15.09 -17.10
CA GLY A 102 7.45 14.70 -15.87
C GLY A 102 7.08 15.56 -14.65
N THR A 103 6.09 16.46 -14.80
CA THR A 103 5.49 17.17 -13.68
C THR A 103 4.60 16.21 -12.89
N THR A 104 4.59 16.36 -11.57
CA THR A 104 3.68 15.63 -10.70
C THR A 104 2.67 16.64 -10.17
N HIS A 105 1.38 16.41 -10.43
CA HIS A 105 0.28 17.20 -9.89
C HIS A 105 -0.58 16.27 -9.04
N CYS A 106 -0.28 16.20 -7.75
CA CYS A 106 -0.98 15.32 -6.81
C CYS A 106 -1.56 16.16 -5.68
N THR A 107 -2.81 15.91 -5.29
CA THR A 107 -3.34 16.45 -4.04
C THR A 107 -3.15 15.40 -2.96
N ASN A 108 -2.45 15.78 -1.90
CA ASN A 108 -2.17 14.92 -0.76
C ASN A 108 -2.98 15.40 0.44
N GLY A 109 -3.50 14.45 1.21
CA GLY A 109 -4.23 14.72 2.45
C GLY A 109 -3.51 14.10 3.64
N ILE A 110 -3.49 14.81 4.76
CA ILE A 110 -3.14 14.25 6.08
C ILE A 110 -4.35 14.35 7.00
N VAL A 111 -4.49 13.35 7.86
CA VAL A 111 -5.51 13.31 8.91
C VAL A 111 -4.80 13.37 10.25
N ILE A 112 -5.13 14.36 11.05
CA ILE A 112 -4.57 14.58 12.38
C ILE A 112 -5.67 14.37 13.41
N GLN A 113 -5.43 13.47 14.38
CA GLN A 113 -6.27 13.30 15.55
C GLN A 113 -5.43 13.53 16.79
N THR A 114 -5.86 14.43 17.68
CA THR A 114 -5.22 14.57 18.99
C THR A 114 -5.55 13.34 19.83
N ARG A 115 -4.55 12.77 20.49
CA ARG A 115 -4.76 11.69 21.44
C ARG A 115 -5.25 12.28 22.77
N PRO A 116 -6.49 12.00 23.21
CA PRO A 116 -6.98 12.49 24.49
C PRO A 116 -6.31 11.74 25.66
N ASP A 117 -6.14 12.41 26.80
CA ASP A 117 -5.53 11.83 28.02
C ASP A 117 -6.36 10.66 28.59
N TRP A 118 -7.67 10.66 28.36
CA TRP A 118 -8.58 9.58 28.76
C TRP A 118 -8.55 8.36 27.84
N CYS A 119 -7.81 8.43 26.73
CA CYS A 119 -7.72 7.34 25.78
C CYS A 119 -6.68 6.33 26.27
N GLU A 120 -7.15 5.18 26.77
CA GLU A 120 -6.29 4.08 27.21
C GLU A 120 -5.26 3.72 26.12
N ASN A 121 -4.06 3.33 26.56
CA ASN A 121 -3.15 2.61 25.68
C ASN A 121 -3.83 1.28 25.36
N GLU A 122 -4.56 1.24 24.24
CA GLU A 122 -4.71 -0.04 23.55
C GLU A 122 -3.31 -0.43 23.14
N ASP A 123 -2.63 -1.15 24.03
CA ASP A 123 -1.41 -1.84 23.70
C ASP A 123 -1.74 -2.68 22.46
N GLU A 124 -0.92 -2.59 21.42
CA GLU A 124 -0.96 -3.51 20.27
C GLU A 124 -1.03 -5.00 20.72
N ALA A 125 -0.65 -5.28 21.98
CA ALA A 125 -0.78 -6.55 22.68
C ALA A 125 -2.20 -7.13 22.79
N ASN A 126 -3.27 -6.32 22.68
CA ASN A 126 -4.66 -6.80 22.77
C ASN A 126 -5.31 -7.11 21.42
N GLN A 127 -4.60 -6.92 20.29
CA GLN A 127 -5.11 -7.44 19.03
C GLN A 127 -5.06 -8.96 19.08
N PRO A 128 -6.18 -9.66 18.76
CA PRO A 128 -6.16 -11.11 18.72
C PRO A 128 -5.04 -11.53 17.76
N PRO A 129 -4.18 -12.49 18.15
CA PRO A 129 -3.12 -12.93 17.28
C PRO A 129 -3.73 -13.36 15.95
N LEU A 130 -3.21 -12.82 14.84
CA LEU A 130 -3.59 -13.19 13.48
C LEU A 130 -3.66 -14.71 13.40
N GLN A 131 -4.89 -15.24 13.35
CA GLN A 131 -5.09 -16.67 13.22
C GLN A 131 -4.57 -17.08 11.85
N ARG A 132 -3.59 -17.99 11.83
CA ARG A 132 -3.00 -18.49 10.60
C ARG A 132 -4.08 -19.17 9.76
N SER A 133 -4.48 -18.49 8.70
CA SER A 133 -5.38 -19.01 7.69
C SER A 133 -4.54 -19.55 6.55
N LYS A 134 -4.75 -20.81 6.13
CA LYS A 134 -4.09 -21.32 4.92
C LYS A 134 -4.66 -20.69 3.63
N ASN A 135 -5.55 -19.72 3.74
CA ASN A 135 -6.11 -18.99 2.61
C ASN A 135 -5.04 -18.06 2.03
N ARG A 136 -4.92 -18.08 0.70
CA ARG A 136 -3.94 -17.28 -0.07
C ARG A 136 -4.62 -16.32 -1.03
N SER A 137 -5.94 -16.27 -0.98
CA SER A 137 -6.77 -15.43 -1.83
C SER A 137 -8.06 -15.12 -1.10
N LEU A 138 -8.54 -13.89 -1.24
CA LEU A 138 -9.88 -13.52 -0.81
C LEU A 138 -10.91 -14.24 -1.69
N LYS A 139 -11.98 -14.74 -1.08
CA LYS A 139 -13.14 -15.22 -1.81
C LYS A 139 -14.00 -14.01 -2.16
N THR A 140 -14.14 -13.71 -3.44
CA THR A 140 -15.08 -12.69 -3.92
C THR A 140 -16.51 -13.13 -3.59
N LEU A 141 -17.23 -12.33 -2.80
CA LEU A 141 -18.61 -12.64 -2.40
C LEU A 141 -19.66 -12.24 -3.44
N THR A 142 -19.31 -11.57 -4.53
CA THR A 142 -20.28 -11.13 -5.54
C THR A 142 -19.69 -11.09 -6.95
N GLU A 143 -20.39 -11.68 -7.92
CA GLU A 143 -20.20 -11.42 -9.37
C GLU A 143 -20.81 -10.04 -9.73
N GLU A 144 -20.35 -8.97 -9.10
CA GLU A 144 -20.67 -7.64 -9.64
C GLU A 144 -19.74 -7.39 -10.83
N GLN A 145 -20.33 -7.20 -12.01
CA GLN A 145 -19.57 -6.80 -13.19
C GLN A 145 -18.77 -5.54 -12.83
N PRO A 146 -17.46 -5.49 -13.12
CA PRO A 146 -16.67 -4.31 -12.82
C PRO A 146 -17.32 -3.12 -13.49
N VAL A 147 -17.64 -2.09 -12.70
CA VAL A 147 -18.18 -0.83 -13.20
C VAL A 147 -17.25 -0.34 -14.32
N HIS A 148 -17.82 -0.12 -15.51
CA HIS A 148 -17.07 0.22 -16.70
C HIS A 148 -16.19 1.45 -16.43
N PHE A 149 -14.90 1.25 -16.20
CA PHE A 149 -13.95 2.31 -15.89
C PHE A 149 -13.80 3.20 -17.13
N TYR A 150 -14.48 4.35 -17.12
CA TYR A 150 -14.43 5.31 -18.21
C TYR A 150 -13.18 6.19 -18.05
N SER A 151 -11.99 5.66 -18.38
CA SER A 151 -10.85 6.53 -18.62
C SER A 151 -11.06 7.24 -19.94
N LYS A 152 -11.58 8.47 -19.91
CA LYS A 152 -11.45 9.34 -21.08
C LYS A 152 -9.96 9.46 -21.42
N PRO A 153 -9.55 9.35 -22.69
CA PRO A 153 -8.17 9.60 -23.09
C PRO A 153 -7.75 10.98 -22.57
N ARG A 154 -6.56 11.08 -21.96
CA ARG A 154 -6.01 12.39 -21.55
C ARG A 154 -5.87 13.26 -22.80
N VAL A 155 -6.72 14.28 -22.94
CA VAL A 155 -6.59 15.30 -23.99
C VAL A 155 -5.72 16.40 -23.41
N GLY A 156 -4.46 16.46 -23.84
CA GLY A 156 -3.56 17.55 -23.49
C GLY A 156 -4.04 18.90 -24.06
N PRO A 157 -3.51 20.03 -23.56
CA PRO A 157 -3.84 21.34 -24.09
C PRO A 157 -3.49 21.41 -25.59
N LYS A 158 -4.42 21.94 -26.40
CA LYS A 158 -4.20 22.11 -27.85
C LYS A 158 -3.12 23.17 -28.05
N THR A 159 -1.98 22.80 -28.63
CA THR A 159 -0.92 23.74 -29.03
C THR A 159 -1.43 24.63 -30.16
N ASN A 160 -1.70 25.90 -29.86
CA ASN A 160 -2.03 26.93 -30.86
C ASN A 160 -0.75 27.41 -31.56
N PHE A 161 -0.20 26.61 -32.48
CA PHE A 161 0.77 27.14 -33.45
C PHE A 161 0.00 27.74 -34.62
N SER A 162 -0.27 29.04 -34.57
CA SER A 162 -0.68 29.80 -35.75
C SER A 162 0.52 29.86 -36.70
N LYS A 163 0.40 29.19 -37.85
CA LYS A 163 1.30 29.42 -38.99
C LYS A 163 1.10 30.87 -39.45
N GLN A 164 2.05 31.76 -39.12
CA GLN A 164 2.22 32.99 -39.87
C GLN A 164 2.66 32.60 -41.29
N THR A 165 1.75 32.70 -42.25
CA THR A 165 2.08 32.65 -43.67
C THR A 165 2.81 33.95 -44.02
N ASN A 166 4.10 33.83 -44.32
CA ASN A 166 4.90 34.89 -44.90
C ASN A 166 4.33 35.26 -46.28
N ASN A 167 3.81 36.49 -46.42
CA ASN A 167 3.67 37.14 -47.72
C ASN A 167 4.92 37.98 -47.96
N SER A 168 5.67 37.67 -49.01
CA SER A 168 6.79 38.48 -49.50
C SER A 168 6.64 38.69 -51.01
N PHE A 169 6.48 39.98 -51.34
CA PHE A 169 6.59 40.70 -52.62
C PHE A 169 5.62 40.37 -53.77
#